data_AF-A0A7S1G524-F1
#
_entry.id   AF-A0A7S1G524-F1
#
_cell.length_a   1.000
_cell.length_b   1.000
_cell.length_c   1.000
_cell.angle_alpha   90.00
_cell.angle_beta   90.00
_cell.angle_gamma   90.00
#
_symmetry.space_group_name_H-M   'P 1'
#
loop_
_entity.id
_entity.type
_entity.pdbx_description
1 polymer ?
#
loop_
_entity_poly.entity_id
_entity_poly.type
_entity_poly.pdbx_seq_one_letter_code
_entity_poly.pdbx_strand_id
1 'polypeptide(L)'
;LEDCLCRDGYPATPIHGDKSQREREDALASFKMGRTPILVATDVASRGLDISNVTHVINYDMANNIDDYVHRIGRTGRVGNKGTSLTFVNDRNRSVARDLYDLLVENGQDAPQWLYEMSRGGGGGG
;
A
#
# COMPACT_ATOMS: atom_id res chain seq x y z
N LEU A 1 1.06 -14.58 -0.76
CA LEU A 1 0.64 -13.72 -1.89
C LEU A 1 1.62 -13.85 -3.05
N GLU A 2 2.92 -13.65 -2.82
CA GLU A 2 3.94 -13.82 -3.87
C GLU A 2 3.91 -15.22 -4.53
N ASP A 3 3.88 -16.31 -3.76
CA ASP A 3 3.69 -17.67 -4.31
C ASP A 3 2.48 -17.80 -5.28
N CYS A 4 1.38 -17.10 -4.98
CA CYS A 4 0.19 -17.13 -5.83
C CYS A 4 0.45 -16.40 -7.15
N LEU A 5 1.01 -15.19 -7.06
CA LEU A 5 1.37 -14.39 -8.22
C LEU A 5 2.33 -15.15 -9.14
N CYS A 6 3.38 -15.74 -8.58
CA CYS A 6 4.37 -16.51 -9.32
C CYS A 6 3.74 -17.74 -10.00
N ARG A 7 2.88 -18.48 -9.29
CA ARG A 7 2.14 -19.62 -9.86
C ARG A 7 1.21 -19.21 -11.00
N ASP A 8 0.60 -18.03 -10.90
CA ASP A 8 -0.31 -17.49 -11.90
C ASP A 8 0.42 -16.79 -13.07
N GLY A 9 1.76 -16.85 -13.10
CA GLY A 9 2.60 -16.33 -14.18
C GLY A 9 3.00 -14.86 -14.05
N TYR A 10 2.78 -14.25 -12.90
CA TYR A 10 3.19 -12.87 -12.60
C TYR A 10 4.50 -12.85 -11.81
N PRO A 11 5.64 -12.41 -12.39
CA PRO A 11 6.91 -12.42 -11.68
C PRO A 11 6.89 -11.42 -10.51
N ALA A 12 6.98 -11.95 -9.30
CA ALA A 12 6.95 -11.18 -8.06
C ALA A 12 8.13 -11.53 -7.17
N THR A 13 8.49 -10.64 -6.26
CA THR A 13 9.49 -10.91 -5.21
C THR A 13 9.00 -10.37 -3.87
N PRO A 14 9.22 -11.08 -2.74
CA PRO A 14 8.77 -10.63 -1.44
C PRO A 14 9.86 -9.82 -0.71
N ILE A 15 9.43 -8.91 0.17
CA ILE A 15 10.31 -8.18 1.09
C ILE A 15 9.62 -8.03 2.47
N HIS A 16 10.14 -8.71 3.49
CA HIS A 16 9.56 -8.76 4.84
C HIS A 16 10.65 -8.97 5.91
N GLY A 17 10.24 -8.93 7.19
CA GLY A 17 11.11 -9.03 8.36
C GLY A 17 12.01 -10.26 8.40
N ASP A 18 11.52 -11.41 7.93
CA ASP A 18 12.23 -12.68 8.01
C ASP A 18 13.30 -12.86 6.92
N LYS A 19 13.37 -11.92 5.95
CA LYS A 19 14.43 -11.89 4.94
C LYS A 19 15.69 -11.26 5.51
N SER A 20 16.83 -11.87 5.23
CA SER A 20 18.15 -11.28 5.51
C SER A 20 18.35 -9.99 4.71
N GLN A 21 19.25 -9.11 5.18
CA GLN A 21 19.54 -7.85 4.48
C GLN A 21 19.94 -8.08 3.02
N ARG A 22 20.76 -9.11 2.75
CA ARG A 22 21.17 -9.48 1.40
C ARG A 22 19.99 -9.89 0.53
N GLU A 23 19.08 -10.72 1.03
CA GLU A 23 17.88 -11.10 0.28
C GLU A 23 16.98 -9.90 -0.03
N ARG A 24 16.89 -8.93 0.89
CA ARG A 24 16.13 -7.68 0.67
C ARG A 24 16.77 -6.85 -0.45
N GLU A 25 18.10 -6.72 -0.45
CA GLU A 25 18.84 -6.00 -1.50
C GLU A 25 18.71 -6.68 -2.87
N ASP A 26 18.82 -8.02 -2.91
CA ASP A 26 18.66 -8.82 -4.13
C ASP A 26 17.23 -8.69 -4.70
N ALA A 27 16.20 -8.73 -3.85
CA ALA A 27 14.81 -8.51 -4.24
C ALA A 27 14.59 -7.11 -4.82
N LEU A 28 15.14 -6.08 -4.19
CA LEU A 28 15.07 -4.69 -4.68
C LEU A 28 15.79 -4.52 -6.01
N ALA A 29 16.96 -5.14 -6.18
CA ALA A 29 17.70 -5.11 -7.43
C ALA A 29 16.88 -5.76 -8.56
N SER A 30 16.31 -6.94 -8.31
CA SER A 30 15.43 -7.64 -9.26
C SER A 30 14.21 -6.80 -9.66
N PHE A 31 13.58 -6.13 -8.69
CA PHE A 31 12.46 -5.21 -8.93
C PHE A 31 12.87 -3.99 -9.76
N LYS A 32 13.97 -3.31 -9.40
CA LYS A 32 14.48 -2.14 -10.13
C LYS A 32 14.93 -2.47 -11.55
N MET A 33 15.42 -3.68 -11.79
CA MET A 33 15.78 -4.19 -13.13
C MET A 33 14.56 -4.64 -13.96
N GLY A 34 13.35 -4.64 -13.38
CA GLY A 34 12.12 -5.10 -14.05
C GLY A 34 12.01 -6.62 -14.23
N ARG A 35 12.92 -7.41 -13.63
CA ARG A 35 12.86 -8.88 -13.69
C ARG A 35 11.70 -9.44 -12.89
N THR A 36 11.43 -8.83 -11.74
CA THR A 36 10.25 -9.08 -10.90
C THR A 36 9.52 -7.76 -10.70
N PRO A 37 8.65 -7.33 -11.64
CA PRO A 37 8.02 -6.00 -11.61
C PRO A 37 6.99 -5.83 -10.49
N ILE A 38 6.72 -6.87 -9.70
CA ILE A 38 5.84 -6.81 -8.53
C ILE A 38 6.66 -7.05 -7.26
N LEU A 39 6.65 -6.08 -6.36
CA LEU A 39 7.28 -6.18 -5.03
C LEU A 39 6.19 -6.32 -3.97
N VAL A 40 6.15 -7.47 -3.29
CA VAL A 40 5.19 -7.74 -2.21
C VAL A 40 5.86 -7.42 -0.88
N ALA A 41 5.34 -6.45 -0.13
CA ALA A 41 6.01 -5.91 1.06
C ALA A 41 5.13 -5.91 2.31
N THR A 42 5.76 -6.01 3.48
CA THR A 42 5.15 -5.63 4.77
C THR A 42 5.80 -4.34 5.32
N ASP A 43 5.08 -3.62 6.19
CA ASP A 43 5.55 -2.31 6.71
C ASP A 43 6.92 -2.39 7.39
N VAL A 44 7.19 -3.49 8.09
CA VAL A 44 8.46 -3.75 8.80
C VAL A 44 9.65 -3.77 7.85
N ALA A 45 9.47 -4.20 6.61
CA ALA A 45 10.55 -4.29 5.63
C ALA A 45 10.86 -2.97 4.93
N SER A 46 9.97 -1.98 4.97
CA SER A 46 10.17 -0.71 4.24
C SER A 46 11.13 0.28 4.93
N ARG A 47 11.42 0.08 6.23
CA ARG A 47 12.30 0.98 6.99
C ARG A 47 13.74 0.83 6.52
N GLY A 48 14.34 1.95 6.08
CA GLY A 48 15.72 2.00 5.58
C GLY A 48 15.90 1.59 4.12
N LEU A 49 14.83 1.21 3.42
CA LEU A 49 14.88 0.85 2.00
C LEU A 49 14.20 1.93 1.15
N ASP A 50 14.97 2.52 0.22
CA ASP A 50 14.42 3.46 -0.76
C ASP A 50 13.75 2.71 -1.91
N ILE A 51 12.48 2.42 -1.68
CA ILE A 51 11.52 2.00 -2.71
C ILE A 51 10.80 3.29 -3.13
N SER A 52 11.12 3.78 -4.32
CA SER A 52 10.53 5.01 -4.86
C SER A 52 10.38 4.93 -6.37
N ASN A 53 9.59 5.85 -6.93
CA ASN A 53 9.32 5.94 -8.37
C ASN A 53 8.63 4.71 -8.96
N VAL A 54 7.76 4.06 -8.18
CA VAL A 54 6.87 3.03 -8.70
C VAL A 54 5.66 3.66 -9.37
N THR A 55 5.08 3.01 -10.37
CA THR A 55 3.89 3.53 -11.07
C THR A 55 2.60 3.30 -10.27
N HIS A 56 2.55 2.20 -9.52
CA HIS A 56 1.38 1.77 -8.76
C HIS A 56 1.76 1.36 -7.34
N VAL A 57 0.91 1.71 -6.38
CA VAL A 57 0.93 1.19 -5.01
C VAL A 57 -0.42 0.51 -4.75
N ILE A 58 -0.38 -0.78 -4.40
CA ILE A 58 -1.58 -1.54 -4.06
C ILE A 58 -1.54 -1.89 -2.58
N ASN A 59 -2.43 -1.29 -1.79
CA ASN A 59 -2.67 -1.70 -0.41
C ASN A 59 -3.62 -2.90 -0.42
N TYR A 60 -3.05 -4.10 -0.46
CA TYR A 60 -3.82 -5.34 -0.40
C TYR A 60 -4.58 -5.47 0.92
N ASP A 61 -3.89 -5.15 2.02
CA ASP A 61 -4.48 -4.90 3.32
C ASP A 61 -4.31 -3.42 3.68
N MET A 62 -5.37 -2.76 4.10
CA MET A 62 -5.32 -1.37 4.55
C MET A 62 -4.33 -1.22 5.72
N ALA A 63 -3.67 -0.06 5.79
CA ALA A 63 -2.76 0.26 6.88
C ALA A 63 -3.51 0.38 8.23
N ASN A 64 -2.79 0.17 9.33
CA ASN A 64 -3.38 0.22 10.68
C ASN A 64 -3.72 1.65 11.13
N ASN A 65 -3.08 2.65 10.54
CA ASN A 65 -3.30 4.08 10.78
C ASN A 65 -3.08 4.86 9.47
N ILE A 66 -3.51 6.13 9.47
CA ILE A 66 -3.47 6.97 8.27
C ILE A 66 -2.04 7.40 7.89
N ASP A 67 -1.15 7.59 8.85
CA ASP A 67 0.24 7.99 8.58
C ASP A 67 0.99 6.91 7.80
N ASP A 68 0.82 5.65 8.19
CA ASP A 68 1.37 4.50 7.47
C ASP A 68 0.77 4.40 6.06
N TYR A 69 -0.53 4.66 5.89
CA TYR A 69 -1.16 4.73 4.58
C TYR A 69 -0.50 5.80 3.68
N VAL A 70 -0.32 7.03 4.19
CA VAL A 70 0.35 8.12 3.47
C VAL A 70 1.78 7.73 3.09
N HIS A 71 2.54 7.12 4.00
CA HIS A 71 3.90 6.64 3.72
C HIS A 71 3.95 5.54 2.65
N ARG A 72 2.95 4.65 2.60
CA ARG A 72 2.82 3.61 1.57
C ARG A 72 2.51 4.21 0.21
N ILE A 73 1.51 5.10 0.11
CA ILE A 73 1.15 5.70 -1.19
C ILE A 73 2.22 6.67 -1.69
N GLY A 74 3.00 7.29 -0.80
CA GLY A 74 4.13 8.18 -1.15
C GLY A 74 5.31 7.50 -1.86
N ARG A 75 5.20 6.20 -2.16
CA ARG A 75 6.15 5.44 -3.01
C ARG A 75 5.92 5.69 -4.49
N THR A 76 4.72 6.13 -4.88
CA THR A 76 4.37 6.56 -6.23
C THR A 76 4.17 8.08 -6.30
N GLY A 77 3.93 8.62 -7.50
CA GLY A 77 3.46 10.01 -7.68
C GLY A 77 4.48 11.11 -7.32
N ARG A 78 5.78 10.90 -7.59
CA ARG A 78 6.85 11.88 -7.31
C ARG A 78 7.08 12.85 -8.48
N VAL A 79 7.83 13.93 -8.21
CA VAL A 79 8.08 15.06 -9.13
C VAL A 79 8.19 14.63 -10.60
N GLY A 80 7.27 15.15 -11.42
CA GLY A 80 7.20 14.90 -12.87
C GLY A 80 6.46 13.62 -13.28
N ASN A 81 6.13 12.73 -12.34
CA ASN A 81 5.49 11.45 -12.62
C ASN A 81 4.14 11.33 -11.90
N LYS A 82 3.08 11.01 -12.64
CA LYS A 82 1.80 10.61 -12.05
C LYS A 82 1.95 9.20 -11.45
N GLY A 83 1.27 8.98 -10.33
CA GLY A 83 1.21 7.71 -9.64
C GLY A 83 -0.23 7.32 -9.34
N THR A 84 -0.47 6.03 -9.20
CA THR A 84 -1.79 5.51 -8.84
C THR A 84 -1.70 4.68 -7.57
N SER A 85 -2.57 4.95 -6.60
CA SER A 85 -2.78 4.06 -5.46
C SER A 85 -4.15 3.39 -5.54
N LEU A 86 -4.18 2.08 -5.32
CA LEU A 86 -5.39 1.29 -5.15
C LEU A 86 -5.37 0.69 -3.75
N THR A 87 -6.49 0.74 -3.05
CA THR A 87 -6.57 0.26 -1.67
C THR A 87 -7.82 -0.58 -1.48
N PHE A 88 -7.63 -1.80 -0.98
CA PHE A 88 -8.75 -2.63 -0.54
C PHE A 88 -9.12 -2.25 0.89
N VAL A 89 -10.41 -1.98 1.09
CA VAL A 89 -10.98 -1.59 2.38
C VAL A 89 -12.13 -2.54 2.70
N ASN A 90 -12.20 -3.00 3.93
CA ASN A 90 -13.31 -3.80 4.45
C ASN A 90 -13.71 -3.34 5.87
N ASP A 91 -14.71 -3.99 6.45
CA ASP A 91 -15.26 -3.61 7.77
C ASP A 91 -14.24 -3.64 8.93
N ARG A 92 -13.12 -4.36 8.80
CA ARG A 92 -12.07 -4.38 9.81
C ARG A 92 -11.26 -3.07 9.84
N ASN A 93 -11.40 -2.23 8.82
CA ASN A 93 -10.64 -0.98 8.67
C ASN A 93 -11.42 0.26 9.14
N ARG A 94 -12.54 0.07 9.85
CA ARG A 94 -13.38 1.15 10.39
C ARG A 94 -12.62 2.18 11.21
N SER A 95 -11.59 1.76 11.94
CA SER A 95 -10.76 2.67 12.75
C SER A 95 -10.03 3.73 11.93
N VAL A 96 -9.72 3.45 10.66
CA VAL A 96 -9.01 4.38 9.76
C VAL A 96 -9.96 5.02 8.74
N ALA A 97 -11.21 4.56 8.66
CA ALA A 97 -12.16 4.99 7.63
C ALA A 97 -12.44 6.49 7.65
N ARG A 98 -12.49 7.10 8.85
CA ARG A 98 -12.68 8.55 9.01
C ARG A 98 -11.50 9.33 8.46
N ASP A 99 -10.30 9.03 8.95
CA ASP A 99 -9.09 9.72 8.51
C ASP A 99 -8.85 9.53 7.01
N LEU A 100 -9.15 8.34 6.47
CA LEU A 100 -9.05 8.06 5.04
C LEU A 100 -10.06 8.90 4.23
N TYR A 101 -11.32 8.98 4.68
CA TYR A 101 -12.33 9.79 4.02
C TYR A 101 -11.94 11.27 3.99
N ASP A 102 -11.56 11.81 5.15
CA ASP A 102 -11.18 13.21 5.30
C ASP A 102 -9.97 13.52 4.40
N LEU A 103 -8.94 12.64 4.40
CA LEU A 103 -7.77 12.77 3.54
C LEU A 103 -8.12 12.81 2.04
N LEU A 104 -9.03 11.95 1.57
CA LEU A 104 -9.44 11.93 0.16
C LEU A 104 -10.15 13.22 -0.23
N VAL A 105 -11.09 13.69 0.60
CA VAL A 105 -11.84 14.93 0.36
C VAL A 105 -10.92 16.15 0.37
N GLU A 106 -10.02 16.25 1.36
CA GLU A 106 -9.05 17.35 1.47
C GLU A 106 -8.13 17.44 0.25
N ASN A 107 -7.82 16.31 -0.39
CA ASN A 107 -6.97 16.23 -1.58
C ASN A 107 -7.76 16.18 -2.90
N GLY A 108 -9.07 16.50 -2.85
CA GLY A 108 -9.94 16.58 -4.04
C GLY A 108 -10.07 15.25 -4.79
N GLN A 109 -9.93 14.12 -4.10
CA GLN A 109 -10.15 12.79 -4.66
C GLN A 109 -11.62 12.39 -4.55
N ASP A 110 -12.08 11.53 -5.45
CA ASP A 110 -13.41 10.94 -5.37
C ASP A 110 -13.50 10.00 -4.16
N ALA A 111 -14.21 10.44 -3.13
CA ALA A 111 -14.49 9.64 -1.94
C ALA A 111 -15.80 8.85 -2.11
N PRO A 112 -15.76 7.51 -2.12
CA PRO A 112 -16.96 6.71 -2.32
C PRO A 112 -17.97 6.86 -1.17
N GLN A 113 -19.27 6.79 -1.50
CA GLN A 113 -20.35 6.89 -0.53
C GLN A 113 -20.25 5.86 0.61
N TRP A 114 -19.85 4.62 0.29
CA TRP A 114 -19.69 3.57 1.30
C TRP A 114 -18.59 3.88 2.32
N LEU A 115 -17.56 4.65 1.92
CA LEU A 115 -16.48 5.05 2.82
C LEU A 115 -16.94 6.15 3.78
N TYR A 116 -17.77 7.07 3.29
CA TYR A 116 -18.44 8.06 4.13
C TYR A 116 -19.38 7.41 5.17
N GLU A 117 -20.13 6.39 4.77
CA GLU A 117 -20.98 5.64 5.71
C GLU A 117 -20.14 4.90 6.75
N MET A 118 -19.01 4.31 6.33
CA MET A 118 -18.06 3.67 7.21
C MET A 118 -17.42 4.65 8.20
N SER A 119 -17.11 5.88 7.77
CA SER A 119 -16.51 6.92 8.64
C SER A 119 -17.47 7.45 9.71
N ARG A 120 -18.79 7.40 9.45
CA ARG A 120 -19.84 7.81 10.41
C ARG A 120 -20.24 6.70 11.39
N GLY A 121 -20.05 5.43 10.99
CA GLY A 121 -20.60 4.24 11.66
C GLY A 121 -19.92 3.79 12.96
N GLY A 122 -19.43 4.71 13.80
CA GLY A 122 -18.83 4.42 15.11
C GLY A 122 -19.67 4.87 16.33
N GLY A 123 -20.84 5.48 16.12
CA GLY A 123 -21.73 5.96 17.17
C GLY A 123 -23.05 5.20 17.21
N GLY A 124 -23.01 3.96 17.70
CA GLY A 124 -24.17 3.09 17.84
C GLY A 124 -24.06 2.20 19.08
N GLY A 125 -24.09 2.82 20.26
CA GLY A 125 -24.16 2.16 21.56
C GLY A 125 -24.59 3.18 22.60
N GLY A 126 -25.89 3.18 22.91
CA GLY A 126 -26.45 3.81 24.11
C GLY A 126 -26.23 2.95 25.34
#